data_AF-A0AAI9BXX2-F1
#
_entry.id   AF-A0AAI9BXX2-F1
#
_cell.length_a   1.000
_cell.length_b   1.000
_cell.length_c   1.000
_cell.angle_alpha   90.00
_cell.angle_beta   90.00
_cell.angle_gamma   90.00
#
_symmetry.space_group_name_H-M   'P 1'
#
loop_
_entity.id
_entity.type
_entity.pdbx_description
1 polymer ?
#
loop_
_entity_poly.entity_id
_entity_poly.type
_entity_poly.pdbx_seq_one_letter_code
_entity_poly.pdbx_strand_id
1 'polypeptide(L)'
;MSFSANGPRVFPVPADWSDAITETLSWATNYMQASASGVSQHCSYRSDPRRSFEFSVKCEGQQRRVVDMLLAGHGGRWLVPIWPDAQLIPARLPVGSVEIACRTNGFDFFVGGQALLWGAVNRWEVVTVTSVEAEGLSLAAATAGTWPTGTVLFPLRRAQLQDSAEESLWHDNAGIRSLTFDVLDVCQWPSLVDLPLYLGTPVLNRWADWTDQPKASYARLREVLDNDSAAPLTVPLADFAFRSQSTQWKLFGREEHSWLRSLAYTLCGRSTPIWLPSYTSDLRITADLAVGAIEIPIEWAGYALFGAQAPGRRDLRIELLDGTAIHRRITGSVASNDVEVITLDAPLDISVSASRVRAVQIMSLATLASDQVEIRHATDADGVATCTLGFASVVPHV
;
A
#
# COMPACT_ATOMS: atom_id res chain seq x y z
N MET A 1 33.20 18.96 -0.30
CA MET A 1 32.99 17.65 -0.95
C MET A 1 33.73 16.60 -0.15
N SER A 2 33.04 15.69 0.53
CA SER A 2 33.69 14.54 1.17
C SER A 2 33.31 13.27 0.43
N PHE A 3 34.00 12.98 -0.67
CA PHE A 3 33.99 11.63 -1.21
C PHE A 3 34.91 10.79 -0.33
N SER A 4 34.35 9.88 0.45
CA SER A 4 35.16 8.82 1.05
C SER A 4 35.51 7.82 -0.05
N ALA A 5 36.79 7.64 -0.35
CA ALA A 5 37.25 6.70 -1.37
C ALA A 5 36.76 5.25 -1.11
N ASN A 6 36.49 4.92 0.16
CA ASN A 6 36.06 3.59 0.61
C ASN A 6 34.66 3.58 1.26
N GLY A 7 33.89 4.67 1.12
CA GLY A 7 32.56 4.81 1.72
C GLY A 7 31.43 4.73 0.70
N PRO A 8 30.17 4.72 1.18
CA PRO A 8 29.02 4.75 0.28
C PRO A 8 29.00 6.08 -0.50
N ARG A 9 28.66 6.01 -1.79
CA ARG A 9 28.62 7.20 -2.68
C ARG A 9 27.21 7.70 -2.86
N VAL A 10 27.02 9.01 -2.77
CA VAL A 10 25.74 9.66 -3.09
C VAL A 10 25.45 9.51 -4.57
N PHE A 11 24.21 9.15 -4.91
CA PHE A 11 23.70 9.29 -6.27
C PHE A 11 23.16 10.72 -6.45
N PRO A 12 23.85 11.61 -7.18
CA PRO A 12 23.63 13.05 -7.07
C PRO A 12 22.68 13.61 -8.15
N VAL A 13 22.17 12.77 -9.05
CA VAL A 13 21.30 13.22 -10.16
C VAL A 13 19.85 12.88 -9.82
N PRO A 14 18.95 13.88 -9.80
CA PRO A 14 17.53 13.66 -9.54
C PRO A 14 16.87 12.74 -10.56
N ALA A 15 15.83 12.03 -10.11
CA ALA A 15 14.94 11.30 -11.00
C ALA A 15 14.23 12.23 -12.00
N ASP A 16 13.95 11.72 -13.19
CA ASP A 16 13.09 12.38 -14.17
C ASP A 16 11.62 12.11 -13.83
N TRP A 17 10.89 13.17 -13.49
CA TRP A 17 9.46 13.10 -13.16
C TRP A 17 8.54 13.06 -14.38
N SER A 18 9.10 13.00 -15.59
CA SER A 18 8.32 12.69 -16.80
C SER A 18 7.73 11.27 -16.73
N ASP A 19 8.39 10.38 -15.99
CA ASP A 19 7.92 9.05 -15.63
C ASP A 19 7.71 8.94 -14.12
N ALA A 20 6.79 8.08 -13.70
CA ALA A 20 6.55 7.85 -12.28
C ALA A 20 7.69 7.03 -11.65
N ILE A 21 8.06 7.37 -10.43
CA ILE A 21 9.00 6.59 -9.61
C ILE A 21 8.24 5.43 -8.97
N THR A 22 8.71 4.21 -9.18
CA THR A 22 8.09 3.01 -8.60
C THR A 22 8.81 2.66 -7.31
N GLU A 23 8.07 2.66 -6.20
CA GLU A 23 8.50 2.13 -4.91
C GLU A 23 7.84 0.77 -4.68
N THR A 24 8.65 -0.26 -4.47
CA THR A 24 8.15 -1.61 -4.20
C THR A 24 8.47 -2.00 -2.77
N LEU A 25 7.45 -2.37 -2.01
CA LEU A 25 7.55 -2.93 -0.66
C LEU A 25 7.27 -4.43 -0.72
N SER A 26 8.26 -5.25 -0.35
CA SER A 26 8.20 -6.71 -0.41
C SER A 26 8.32 -7.33 0.98
N TRP A 27 7.19 -7.83 1.50
CA TRP A 27 7.16 -8.68 2.69
C TRP A 27 7.60 -10.10 2.34
N ALA A 28 7.72 -10.95 3.36
CA ALA A 28 7.86 -12.39 3.16
C ALA A 28 6.93 -13.08 4.12
N THR A 29 5.88 -13.69 3.58
CA THR A 29 4.90 -14.42 4.36
C THR A 29 4.83 -15.88 3.91
N ASN A 30 4.37 -16.73 4.82
CA ASN A 30 3.95 -18.08 4.49
C ASN A 30 2.43 -18.12 4.52
N TYR A 31 1.84 -18.39 3.37
CA TYR A 31 0.42 -18.64 3.23
C TYR A 31 0.21 -20.13 2.97
N MET A 32 -0.40 -20.81 3.95
CA MET A 32 -0.80 -22.21 3.82
C MET A 32 -2.32 -22.27 3.76
N GLN A 33 -2.86 -23.02 2.81
CA GLN A 33 -4.29 -23.24 2.69
C GLN A 33 -4.58 -24.74 2.62
N ALA A 34 -5.49 -25.20 3.47
CA ALA A 34 -5.93 -26.59 3.44
C ALA A 34 -6.81 -26.83 2.20
N SER A 35 -6.41 -27.80 1.36
CA SER A 35 -7.12 -28.09 0.11
C SER A 35 -8.59 -28.48 0.33
N ALA A 36 -8.89 -29.24 1.38
CA ALA A 36 -10.23 -29.77 1.64
C ALA A 36 -11.22 -28.80 2.30
N SER A 37 -10.75 -27.90 3.17
CA SER A 37 -11.63 -26.97 3.91
C SER A 37 -11.49 -25.53 3.47
N GLY A 38 -10.41 -25.20 2.77
CA GLY A 38 -10.08 -23.83 2.40
C GLY A 38 -9.56 -22.97 3.55
N VAL A 39 -9.45 -23.54 4.76
CA VAL A 39 -8.92 -22.87 5.95
C VAL A 39 -7.48 -22.47 5.71
N SER A 40 -7.13 -21.23 6.05
CA SER A 40 -5.79 -20.71 5.85
C SER A 40 -5.05 -20.44 7.16
N GLN A 41 -3.74 -20.60 7.10
CA GLN A 41 -2.80 -20.19 8.14
C GLN A 41 -1.78 -19.23 7.52
N HIS A 42 -1.44 -18.22 8.30
CA HIS A 42 -0.61 -17.11 7.88
C HIS A 42 0.54 -16.93 8.87
N CYS A 43 1.76 -16.79 8.38
CA CYS A 43 2.87 -16.29 9.19
C CYS A 43 3.67 -15.25 8.42
N SER A 44 4.25 -14.28 9.13
CA SER A 44 5.23 -13.38 8.55
C SER A 44 6.64 -13.78 8.96
N TYR A 45 7.55 -13.83 8.00
CA TYR A 45 8.98 -14.03 8.24
C TYR A 45 9.73 -12.72 8.48
N ARG A 46 9.10 -11.57 8.16
CA ARG A 46 9.70 -10.24 8.34
C ARG A 46 8.69 -9.27 8.94
N SER A 47 9.12 -8.52 9.94
CA SER A 47 8.37 -7.36 10.44
C SER A 47 8.37 -6.23 9.41
N ASP A 48 9.53 -5.95 8.83
CA ASP A 48 9.76 -4.83 7.92
C ASP A 48 9.97 -5.34 6.48
N PRO A 49 9.35 -4.69 5.48
CA PRO A 49 9.51 -5.09 4.10
C PRO A 49 10.91 -4.77 3.58
N ARG A 50 11.36 -5.50 2.57
CA ARG A 50 12.41 -5.02 1.68
C ARG A 50 11.83 -3.92 0.80
N ARG A 51 12.60 -2.88 0.53
CA ARG A 51 12.18 -1.75 -0.28
C ARG A 51 13.11 -1.59 -1.47
N SER A 52 12.55 -1.39 -2.66
CA SER A 52 13.30 -1.04 -3.85
C SER A 52 12.69 0.18 -4.52
N PHE A 53 13.53 0.92 -5.24
CA PHE A 53 13.13 2.06 -6.05
C PHE A 53 13.58 1.85 -7.49
N GLU A 54 12.66 2.04 -8.41
CA GLU A 54 12.92 2.09 -9.83
C GLU A 54 12.55 3.48 -10.35
N PHE A 55 13.50 4.13 -11.03
CA PHE A 55 13.29 5.44 -11.63
C PHE A 55 14.21 5.65 -12.82
N SER A 56 13.78 6.54 -13.72
CA SER A 56 14.59 7.01 -14.83
C SER A 56 15.33 8.30 -14.45
N VAL A 57 16.47 8.53 -15.09
CA VAL A 57 17.26 9.74 -14.94
C VAL A 57 17.60 10.28 -16.32
N LYS A 58 17.06 11.46 -16.63
CA LYS A 58 17.42 12.22 -17.82
C LYS A 58 18.68 13.04 -17.55
N CYS A 59 19.73 12.75 -18.30
CA CYS A 59 21.04 13.38 -18.11
C CYS A 59 21.47 14.11 -19.37
N GLU A 60 21.97 15.34 -19.21
CA GLU A 60 22.63 16.09 -20.27
C GLU A 60 23.98 16.65 -19.80
N GLY A 61 24.95 16.76 -20.71
CA GLY A 61 26.18 17.50 -20.45
C GLY A 61 26.99 16.94 -19.29
N GLN A 62 27.21 17.79 -18.28
CA GLN A 62 27.97 17.43 -17.10
C GLN A 62 27.31 16.30 -16.31
N GLN A 63 25.97 16.30 -16.21
CA GLN A 63 25.27 15.28 -15.42
C GLN A 63 25.46 13.88 -16.03
N ARG A 64 25.39 13.78 -17.37
CA ARG A 64 25.62 12.53 -18.11
C ARG A 64 26.99 11.97 -17.82
N ARG A 65 28.03 12.80 -17.92
CA ARG A 65 29.43 12.42 -17.67
C ARG A 65 29.67 12.03 -16.20
N VAL A 66 29.07 12.73 -15.25
CA VAL A 66 29.21 12.41 -13.82
C VAL A 66 28.57 11.05 -13.50
N VAL A 67 27.36 10.79 -13.99
CA VAL A 67 26.68 9.51 -13.76
C VAL A 67 27.45 8.35 -14.40
N ASP A 68 27.94 8.54 -15.62
CA ASP A 68 28.76 7.54 -16.33
C ASP A 68 30.00 7.17 -15.52
N MET A 69 30.75 8.16 -15.02
CA MET A 69 31.93 7.93 -14.18
C MET A 69 31.60 7.34 -12.81
N LEU A 70 30.44 7.69 -12.24
CA LEU A 70 29.99 7.14 -10.96
C LEU A 70 29.65 5.65 -11.09
N LEU A 71 28.87 5.28 -12.11
CA LEU A 71 28.46 3.90 -12.35
C LEU A 71 29.65 3.02 -12.75
N ALA A 72 30.51 3.50 -13.66
CA ALA A 72 31.69 2.75 -14.07
C ALA A 72 32.72 2.58 -12.94
N GLY A 73 32.83 3.57 -12.04
CA GLY A 73 33.85 3.63 -10.99
C GLY A 73 33.40 3.18 -9.61
N HIS A 74 32.17 2.67 -9.44
CA HIS A 74 31.62 2.29 -8.12
C HIS A 74 30.66 1.09 -8.19
N GLY A 75 31.11 -0.06 -7.70
CA GLY A 75 30.25 -1.24 -7.47
C GLY A 75 29.77 -1.40 -6.03
N GLY A 76 30.12 -0.46 -5.14
CA GLY A 76 29.83 -0.55 -3.71
C GLY A 76 28.43 -0.08 -3.33
N ARG A 77 28.24 0.17 -2.03
CA ARG A 77 26.98 0.72 -1.49
C ARG A 77 26.77 2.16 -1.92
N TRP A 78 25.52 2.53 -2.15
CA TRP A 78 25.10 3.86 -2.54
C TRP A 78 24.35 4.56 -1.41
N LEU A 79 24.37 5.89 -1.41
CA LEU A 79 23.41 6.72 -0.69
C LEU A 79 22.44 7.28 -1.73
N VAL A 80 21.21 6.77 -1.71
CA VAL A 80 20.18 7.15 -2.66
C VAL A 80 19.21 8.10 -1.97
N PRO A 81 18.99 9.29 -2.55
CA PRO A 81 17.92 10.18 -2.11
C PRO A 81 16.56 9.53 -2.31
N ILE A 82 15.69 9.65 -1.31
CA ILE A 82 14.28 9.28 -1.44
C ILE A 82 13.61 10.40 -2.22
N TRP A 83 13.60 10.29 -3.55
CA TRP A 83 13.11 11.32 -4.45
C TRP A 83 11.68 11.78 -4.16
N PRO A 84 10.72 10.88 -3.84
CA PRO A 84 9.38 11.32 -3.46
C PRO A 84 9.37 12.23 -2.23
N ASP A 85 10.32 12.08 -1.31
CA ASP A 85 10.39 12.86 -0.07
C ASP A 85 11.20 14.16 -0.20
N ALA A 86 11.19 14.76 -1.39
CA ALA A 86 11.78 16.07 -1.61
C ALA A 86 11.08 17.16 -0.78
N GLN A 87 11.84 18.07 -0.20
CA GLN A 87 11.29 19.31 0.34
C GLN A 87 12.26 20.49 0.22
N LEU A 88 11.72 21.70 0.22
CA LEU A 88 12.52 22.93 0.23
C LEU A 88 12.73 23.40 1.67
N ILE A 89 13.97 23.81 1.98
CA ILE A 89 14.27 24.37 3.29
C ILE A 89 13.78 25.83 3.33
N PRO A 90 12.99 26.22 4.35
CA PRO A 90 12.32 27.52 4.39
C PRO A 90 13.26 28.68 4.74
N ALA A 91 14.45 28.39 5.29
CA ALA A 91 15.41 29.38 5.74
C ALA A 91 16.81 29.10 5.22
N ARG A 92 17.64 30.14 5.16
CA ARG A 92 19.07 30.00 4.85
C ARG A 92 19.76 29.25 6.00
N LEU A 93 20.53 28.22 5.67
CA LEU A 93 21.44 27.55 6.61
C LEU A 93 22.85 28.15 6.45
N PRO A 94 23.36 28.90 7.44
CA PRO A 94 24.76 29.30 7.45
C PRO A 94 25.69 28.08 7.65
N VAL A 95 26.98 28.28 7.38
CA VAL A 95 28.01 27.33 7.83
C VAL A 95 27.96 27.21 9.35
N GLY A 96 28.18 26.00 9.87
CA GLY A 96 28.14 25.74 11.31
C GLY A 96 26.73 25.44 11.85
N SER A 97 25.72 25.29 10.99
CA SER A 97 24.36 24.96 11.44
C SER A 97 24.31 23.53 11.95
N VAL A 98 23.76 23.33 13.15
CA VAL A 98 23.56 21.99 13.77
C VAL A 98 22.11 21.54 13.74
N GLU A 99 21.22 22.37 13.19
CA GLU A 99 19.79 22.09 13.06
C GLU A 99 19.30 22.50 11.67
N ILE A 100 18.32 21.76 11.16
CA ILE A 100 17.64 22.03 9.89
C ILE A 100 16.15 22.07 10.17
N ALA A 101 15.52 23.24 9.99
CA ALA A 101 14.06 23.37 10.04
C ALA A 101 13.44 22.71 8.80
N CYS A 102 12.60 21.71 9.01
CA CYS A 102 11.94 20.96 7.94
C CYS A 102 10.75 20.15 8.47
N ARG A 103 9.86 19.73 7.58
CA ARG A 103 8.77 18.83 7.94
C ARG A 103 9.32 17.41 8.08
N THR A 104 8.94 16.72 9.14
CA THR A 104 9.37 15.34 9.41
C THR A 104 8.23 14.33 9.35
N ASN A 105 6.99 14.77 9.59
CA ASN A 105 5.82 13.89 9.50
C ASN A 105 5.60 13.42 8.05
N GLY A 106 5.53 12.10 7.87
CA GLY A 106 5.37 11.47 6.56
C GLY A 106 6.61 11.57 5.65
N PHE A 107 7.80 11.87 6.19
CA PHE A 107 9.08 11.83 5.49
C PHE A 107 9.94 10.68 6.00
N ASP A 108 10.77 10.09 5.14
CA ASP A 108 11.63 8.95 5.47
C ASP A 108 12.91 9.32 6.28
N PHE A 109 12.80 10.25 7.24
CA PHE A 109 13.88 10.55 8.18
C PHE A 109 13.84 9.64 9.40
N PHE A 110 15.00 9.21 9.87
CA PHE A 110 15.14 8.40 11.08
C PHE A 110 16.43 8.74 11.82
N VAL A 111 16.44 8.46 13.13
CA VAL A 111 17.60 8.69 14.01
C VAL A 111 18.78 7.82 13.56
N GLY A 112 19.96 8.42 13.41
CA GLY A 112 21.15 7.76 12.86
C GLY A 112 21.16 7.64 11.34
N GLY A 113 20.10 8.12 10.67
CA GLY A 113 20.01 8.23 9.21
C GLY A 113 20.82 9.41 8.67
N GLN A 114 20.74 9.59 7.35
CA GLN A 114 21.42 10.68 6.64
C GLN A 114 20.42 11.50 5.83
N ALA A 115 20.73 12.76 5.58
CA ALA A 115 19.97 13.64 4.70
C ALA A 115 20.91 14.34 3.72
N LEU A 116 20.39 14.70 2.55
CA LEU A 116 21.11 15.38 1.48
C LEU A 116 20.61 16.82 1.33
N LEU A 117 21.51 17.77 1.47
CA LEU A 117 21.34 19.13 0.99
C LEU A 117 21.80 19.18 -0.46
N TRP A 118 20.87 19.35 -1.39
CA TRP A 118 21.14 19.30 -2.82
C TRP A 118 20.96 20.67 -3.48
N GLY A 119 21.99 21.13 -4.18
CA GLY A 119 21.94 22.35 -5.01
C GLY A 119 22.32 22.12 -6.47
N ALA A 120 23.25 21.22 -6.75
CA ALA A 120 23.62 20.79 -8.10
C ALA A 120 24.37 19.44 -8.05
N VAL A 121 24.60 18.83 -9.20
CA VAL A 121 25.32 17.54 -9.32
C VAL A 121 26.75 17.59 -8.74
N ASN A 122 27.39 18.76 -8.75
CA ASN A 122 28.70 19.02 -8.14
C ASN A 122 28.63 19.85 -6.84
N ARG A 123 27.42 20.17 -6.34
CA ARG A 123 27.20 20.96 -5.12
C ARG A 123 26.10 20.32 -4.28
N TRP A 124 26.52 19.47 -3.35
CA TRP A 124 25.67 18.82 -2.37
C TRP A 124 26.45 18.57 -1.08
N GLU A 125 25.74 18.36 0.00
CA GLU A 125 26.29 18.02 1.32
C GLU A 125 25.44 16.97 2.00
N VAL A 126 26.09 15.94 2.55
CA VAL A 126 25.43 14.90 3.33
C VAL A 126 25.58 15.25 4.80
N VAL A 127 24.44 15.30 5.50
CA VAL A 127 24.37 15.52 6.94
C VAL A 127 23.86 14.25 7.62
N THR A 128 24.30 14.01 8.85
CA THR A 128 23.86 12.84 9.65
C THR A 128 22.89 13.31 10.72
N VAL A 129 21.76 12.61 10.85
CA VAL A 129 20.65 12.98 11.74
C VAL A 129 20.84 12.33 13.10
N THR A 130 20.86 13.12 14.16
CA THR A 130 20.94 12.67 15.56
C THR A 130 19.57 12.56 16.21
N SER A 131 18.66 13.46 15.88
CA SER A 131 17.27 13.46 16.35
C SER A 131 16.33 13.97 15.27
N VAL A 132 15.13 13.42 15.25
CA VAL A 132 14.02 13.85 14.39
C VAL A 132 12.96 14.47 15.29
N GLU A 133 12.78 15.78 15.18
CA GLU A 133 11.78 16.55 15.92
C GLU A 133 10.57 16.84 15.03
N ALA A 134 9.48 17.38 15.59
CA ALA A 134 8.26 17.63 14.81
C ALA A 134 8.46 18.65 13.66
N GLU A 135 9.38 19.61 13.85
CA GLU A 135 9.60 20.71 12.90
C GLU A 135 11.07 20.83 12.44
N GLY A 136 11.90 19.82 12.71
CA GLY A 136 13.29 19.86 12.28
C GLY A 136 14.12 18.62 12.57
N LEU A 137 15.36 18.68 12.11
CA LEU A 137 16.39 17.65 12.30
C LEU A 137 17.58 18.26 13.04
N SER A 138 18.05 17.57 14.08
CA SER A 138 19.31 17.91 14.74
C SER A 138 20.45 17.07 14.14
N LEU A 139 21.60 17.68 13.90
CA LEU A 139 22.70 17.09 13.15
C LEU A 139 23.86 16.64 14.05
N ALA A 140 24.48 15.52 13.68
CA ALA A 140 25.65 14.99 14.38
C ALA A 140 26.91 15.85 14.18
N ALA A 141 26.99 16.54 13.04
CA ALA A 141 28.05 17.45 12.70
C ALA A 141 27.45 18.70 12.06
N ALA A 142 28.07 19.83 12.32
CA ALA A 142 27.63 21.10 11.77
C ALA A 142 27.81 21.15 10.24
N THR A 143 26.91 21.86 9.55
CA THR A 143 27.02 22.04 8.10
C THR A 143 28.35 22.71 7.73
N ALA A 144 29.06 22.16 6.75
CA ALA A 144 30.27 22.71 6.19
C ALA A 144 29.97 23.79 5.14
N GLY A 145 28.84 23.68 4.44
CA GLY A 145 28.39 24.63 3.44
C GLY A 145 27.43 25.70 3.97
N THR A 146 27.30 26.77 3.20
CA THR A 146 26.14 27.67 3.31
C THR A 146 25.12 27.30 2.24
N TRP A 147 23.86 27.17 2.67
CA TRP A 147 22.74 26.77 1.83
C TRP A 147 21.68 27.86 1.83
N PRO A 148 21.33 28.43 0.66
CA PRO A 148 20.27 29.43 0.57
C PRO A 148 18.90 28.84 0.89
N THR A 149 17.95 29.73 1.18
CA THR A 149 16.52 29.37 1.20
C THR A 149 16.12 28.72 -0.13
N GLY A 150 15.26 27.70 -0.08
CA GLY A 150 14.89 26.93 -1.28
C GLY A 150 15.91 25.88 -1.71
N THR A 151 16.93 25.58 -0.88
CA THR A 151 17.75 24.37 -1.08
C THR A 151 16.87 23.13 -0.92
N VAL A 152 17.05 22.14 -1.78
CA VAL A 152 16.29 20.89 -1.71
C VAL A 152 16.92 19.96 -0.68
N LEU A 153 16.10 19.48 0.25
CA LEU A 153 16.45 18.50 1.26
C LEU A 153 15.81 17.16 0.89
N PHE A 154 16.61 16.09 0.91
CA PHE A 154 16.14 14.72 0.73
C PHE A 154 16.56 13.83 1.91
N PRO A 155 15.72 12.91 2.38
CA PRO A 155 16.18 11.76 3.14
C PRO A 155 17.12 10.89 2.29
N LEU A 156 18.17 10.33 2.89
CA LEU A 156 19.07 9.39 2.24
C LEU A 156 18.92 8.00 2.84
N ARG A 157 18.87 6.99 1.97
CA ARG A 157 18.95 5.58 2.35
C ARG A 157 20.17 4.92 1.73
N ARG A 158 20.75 3.97 2.46
CA ARG A 158 21.78 3.09 1.91
C ARG A 158 21.12 2.08 0.99
N ALA A 159 21.64 1.96 -0.22
CA ALA A 159 21.10 1.04 -1.22
C ALA A 159 22.20 0.32 -1.99
N GLN A 160 21.82 -0.77 -2.64
CA GLN A 160 22.61 -1.47 -3.65
C GLN A 160 21.98 -1.21 -5.01
N LEU A 161 22.79 -0.84 -6.00
CA LEU A 161 22.34 -0.76 -7.39
C LEU A 161 22.22 -2.18 -7.95
N GLN A 162 21.13 -2.48 -8.64
CA GLN A 162 20.96 -3.73 -9.38
C GLN A 162 21.74 -3.70 -10.71
N ASP A 163 22.20 -4.86 -11.18
CA ASP A 163 22.96 -5.03 -12.43
C ASP A 163 22.05 -4.93 -13.68
N SER A 164 21.21 -3.90 -13.72
CA SER A 164 20.21 -3.64 -14.78
C SER A 164 20.27 -2.19 -15.29
N ALA A 165 21.32 -1.44 -14.95
CA ALA A 165 21.48 -0.06 -15.41
C ALA A 165 21.68 -0.02 -16.94
N GLU A 166 20.65 0.43 -17.66
CA GLU A 166 20.66 0.60 -19.11
C GLU A 166 20.63 2.10 -19.46
N GLU A 167 21.42 2.52 -20.45
CA GLU A 167 21.43 3.88 -21.00
C GLU A 167 20.93 3.87 -22.45
N SER A 168 19.90 4.66 -22.72
CA SER A 168 19.47 5.01 -24.07
C SER A 168 19.94 6.43 -24.41
N LEU A 169 20.83 6.54 -25.39
CA LEU A 169 21.36 7.82 -25.86
C LEU A 169 20.46 8.42 -26.93
N TRP A 170 20.16 9.71 -26.83
CA TRP A 170 19.52 10.45 -27.92
C TRP A 170 20.56 11.08 -28.86
N HIS A 171 21.67 11.53 -28.28
CA HIS A 171 22.89 11.93 -28.99
C HIS A 171 24.10 11.78 -28.07
N ASP A 172 25.27 12.23 -28.50
CA ASP A 172 26.56 12.12 -27.80
C ASP A 172 26.61 12.69 -26.38
N ASN A 173 25.71 13.62 -26.04
CA ASN A 173 25.76 14.42 -24.82
C ASN A 173 24.44 14.40 -24.01
N ALA A 174 23.43 13.64 -24.45
CA ALA A 174 22.18 13.48 -23.73
C ALA A 174 21.59 12.08 -23.89
N GLY A 175 20.98 11.61 -22.81
CA GLY A 175 20.30 10.32 -22.78
C GLY A 175 19.47 10.13 -21.52
N ILE A 176 18.81 8.99 -21.46
CA ILE A 176 18.02 8.55 -20.32
C ILE A 176 18.56 7.22 -19.81
N ARG A 177 18.55 7.04 -18.48
CA ARG A 177 18.96 5.80 -17.83
C ARG A 177 17.86 5.29 -16.93
N SER A 178 17.58 3.98 -16.97
CA SER A 178 16.72 3.34 -15.97
C SER A 178 17.58 2.70 -14.89
N LEU A 179 17.24 2.93 -13.62
CA LEU A 179 18.02 2.47 -12.48
C LEU A 179 17.10 1.86 -11.43
N THR A 180 17.50 0.70 -10.90
CA THR A 180 16.83 0.04 -9.77
C THR A 180 17.78 -0.06 -8.58
N PHE A 181 17.34 0.46 -7.44
CA PHE A 181 18.09 0.43 -6.19
C PHE A 181 17.34 -0.36 -5.12
N ASP A 182 18.01 -1.34 -4.52
CA ASP A 182 17.53 -2.08 -3.36
C ASP A 182 17.99 -1.41 -2.07
N VAL A 183 17.05 -0.91 -1.27
CA VAL A 183 17.34 -0.28 0.03
C VAL A 183 17.81 -1.35 1.01
N LEU A 184 18.96 -1.10 1.63
CA LEU A 184 19.61 -2.01 2.58
C LEU A 184 19.26 -1.69 4.03
N ASP A 185 18.87 -0.45 4.31
CA ASP A 185 18.46 -0.03 5.66
C ASP A 185 17.07 -0.56 6.01
N VAL A 186 16.82 -0.77 7.30
CA VAL A 186 15.50 -1.15 7.78
C VAL A 186 14.52 0.00 7.50
N CYS A 187 13.45 -0.33 6.78
CA CYS A 187 12.39 0.61 6.44
C CYS A 187 11.27 0.48 7.48
N GLN A 188 11.45 1.07 8.66
CA GLN A 188 10.40 1.11 9.66
C GLN A 188 9.34 2.15 9.28
N TRP A 189 8.07 1.82 9.51
CA TRP A 189 6.95 2.73 9.30
C TRP A 189 5.80 2.38 10.26
N PRO A 190 5.02 3.36 10.75
CA PRO A 190 3.89 3.09 11.64
C PRO A 190 2.78 2.26 10.95
N SER A 191 2.19 1.33 11.68
CA SER A 191 0.93 0.68 11.27
C SER A 191 -0.27 1.59 11.54
N LEU A 192 -1.40 1.32 10.88
CA LEU A 192 -2.67 1.98 11.18
C LEU A 192 -3.18 1.53 12.56
N VAL A 193 -3.59 2.48 13.38
CA VAL A 193 -4.06 2.23 14.75
C VAL A 193 -5.59 2.34 14.86
N ASP A 194 -6.25 3.06 13.94
CA ASP A 194 -7.66 3.47 14.07
C ASP A 194 -8.60 2.84 13.03
N LEU A 195 -8.43 1.54 12.75
CA LEU A 195 -9.39 0.81 11.91
C LEU A 195 -10.56 0.28 12.75
N PRO A 196 -11.83 0.42 12.30
CA PRO A 196 -12.96 -0.16 13.00
C PRO A 196 -12.81 -1.67 13.08
N LEU A 197 -13.11 -2.24 14.25
CA LEU A 197 -13.00 -3.67 14.49
C LEU A 197 -14.37 -4.34 14.31
N TYR A 198 -14.37 -5.49 13.65
CA TYR A 198 -15.51 -6.40 13.56
C TYR A 198 -15.05 -7.82 13.84
N LEU A 199 -15.66 -8.46 14.84
CA LEU A 199 -15.25 -9.78 15.36
C LEU A 199 -13.75 -9.84 15.73
N GLY A 200 -13.22 -8.74 16.28
CA GLY A 200 -11.81 -8.62 16.69
C GLY A 200 -10.81 -8.34 15.57
N THR A 201 -11.25 -8.31 14.31
CA THR A 201 -10.40 -8.06 13.14
C THR A 201 -10.70 -6.69 12.53
N PRO A 202 -9.70 -5.93 12.05
CA PRO A 202 -9.92 -4.64 11.39
C PRO A 202 -10.81 -4.77 10.14
N VAL A 203 -11.58 -3.71 9.86
CA VAL A 203 -12.39 -3.54 8.65
C VAL A 203 -11.80 -2.41 7.81
N LEU A 204 -11.62 -2.66 6.50
CA LEU A 204 -11.21 -1.63 5.56
C LEU A 204 -12.40 -0.72 5.24
N ASN A 205 -12.51 0.38 5.99
CA ASN A 205 -13.66 1.30 5.95
C ASN A 205 -13.62 2.27 4.75
N ARG A 206 -12.43 2.55 4.21
CA ARG A 206 -12.25 3.52 3.13
C ARG A 206 -12.71 2.95 1.80
N TRP A 207 -13.51 3.72 1.06
CA TRP A 207 -13.94 3.31 -0.28
C TRP A 207 -12.75 3.22 -1.24
N ALA A 208 -12.77 2.17 -2.06
CA ALA A 208 -12.00 2.10 -3.29
C ALA A 208 -12.24 3.35 -4.17
N ASP A 209 -11.22 3.82 -4.88
CA ASP A 209 -11.41 4.71 -6.01
C ASP A 209 -12.03 3.92 -7.19
N TRP A 210 -13.06 4.48 -7.80
CA TRP A 210 -13.79 3.90 -8.95
C TRP A 210 -13.41 4.55 -10.28
N THR A 211 -12.39 5.43 -10.29
CA THR A 211 -11.93 6.03 -11.54
C THR A 211 -11.49 4.98 -12.55
N ASP A 212 -10.90 3.89 -12.06
CA ASP A 212 -10.68 2.66 -12.81
C ASP A 212 -11.62 1.57 -12.31
N GLN A 213 -12.08 0.70 -13.22
CA GLN A 213 -13.10 -0.30 -12.91
C GLN A 213 -12.53 -1.37 -11.95
N PRO A 214 -13.04 -1.48 -10.70
CA PRO A 214 -12.59 -2.51 -9.79
C PRO A 214 -12.95 -3.89 -10.34
N LYS A 215 -12.03 -4.84 -10.21
CA LYS A 215 -12.21 -6.21 -10.72
C LYS A 215 -12.48 -7.14 -9.55
N ALA A 216 -13.47 -8.01 -9.70
CA ALA A 216 -13.71 -9.12 -8.79
C ALA A 216 -13.73 -10.44 -9.57
N SER A 217 -13.18 -11.49 -8.99
CA SER A 217 -13.20 -12.84 -9.56
C SER A 217 -13.53 -13.87 -8.50
N TYR A 218 -14.00 -15.03 -8.95
CA TYR A 218 -14.38 -16.15 -8.08
C TYR A 218 -13.59 -17.39 -8.49
N ALA A 219 -12.78 -17.91 -7.57
CA ALA A 219 -12.01 -19.13 -7.74
C ALA A 219 -12.59 -20.25 -6.89
N ARG A 220 -12.63 -21.48 -7.40
CA ARG A 220 -13.05 -22.66 -6.64
C ARG A 220 -11.88 -23.62 -6.47
N LEU A 221 -11.76 -24.22 -5.30
CA LEU A 221 -10.83 -25.32 -5.06
C LEU A 221 -11.41 -26.58 -5.69
N ARG A 222 -10.73 -27.11 -6.71
CA ARG A 222 -11.14 -28.28 -7.48
C ARG A 222 -9.92 -29.11 -7.83
N GLU A 223 -10.08 -30.42 -7.80
CA GLU A 223 -9.13 -31.36 -8.41
C GLU A 223 -9.72 -31.85 -9.73
N VAL A 224 -8.89 -31.88 -10.78
CA VAL A 224 -9.27 -32.40 -12.09
C VAL A 224 -8.42 -33.62 -12.36
N LEU A 225 -9.08 -34.77 -12.50
CA LEU A 225 -8.47 -36.00 -12.97
C LEU A 225 -8.89 -36.21 -14.42
N ASP A 226 -7.96 -35.97 -15.33
CA ASP A 226 -8.13 -36.21 -16.76
C ASP A 226 -7.26 -37.40 -17.19
N ASN A 227 -7.85 -38.33 -17.95
CA ASN A 227 -7.17 -39.49 -18.50
C ASN A 227 -7.10 -39.46 -20.05
N ASP A 228 -7.40 -38.30 -20.65
CA ASP A 228 -7.40 -38.01 -22.10
C ASP A 228 -8.32 -38.92 -22.94
N SER A 229 -9.04 -39.84 -22.30
CA SER A 229 -9.83 -40.91 -22.94
C SER A 229 -11.32 -40.79 -22.63
N ALA A 230 -11.66 -40.21 -21.48
CA ALA A 230 -13.02 -39.96 -21.03
C ALA A 230 -13.19 -38.49 -20.61
N ALA A 231 -14.42 -38.09 -20.30
CA ALA A 231 -14.67 -36.77 -19.74
C ALA A 231 -13.90 -36.60 -18.41
N PRO A 232 -13.21 -35.46 -18.17
CA PRO A 232 -12.44 -35.26 -16.96
C PRO A 232 -13.32 -35.33 -15.70
N LEU A 233 -12.88 -36.09 -14.70
CA LEU A 233 -13.52 -36.10 -13.39
C LEU A 233 -13.08 -34.86 -12.61
N THR A 234 -14.02 -33.96 -12.33
CA THR A 234 -13.75 -32.78 -11.50
C THR A 234 -14.36 -32.96 -10.12
N VAL A 235 -13.54 -32.98 -9.08
CA VAL A 235 -13.97 -33.07 -7.68
C VAL A 235 -13.86 -31.69 -7.04
N PRO A 236 -14.98 -31.06 -6.62
CA PRO A 236 -14.92 -29.84 -5.83
C PRO A 236 -14.42 -30.18 -4.42
N LEU A 237 -13.34 -29.52 -4.00
CA LEU A 237 -12.80 -29.70 -2.65
C LEU A 237 -13.54 -28.83 -1.63
N ALA A 238 -13.99 -27.65 -2.06
CA ALA A 238 -14.86 -26.76 -1.28
C ALA A 238 -16.11 -26.41 -2.08
N ASP A 239 -17.26 -26.37 -1.42
CA ASP A 239 -18.56 -26.08 -2.06
C ASP A 239 -18.85 -24.58 -2.24
N PHE A 240 -17.87 -23.72 -1.96
CA PHE A 240 -17.95 -22.28 -2.12
C PHE A 240 -16.79 -21.74 -2.96
N ALA A 241 -16.94 -20.51 -3.44
CA ALA A 241 -15.92 -19.82 -4.22
C ALA A 241 -15.23 -18.75 -3.39
N PHE A 242 -13.91 -18.68 -3.51
CA PHE A 242 -13.08 -17.61 -2.97
C PHE A 242 -13.20 -16.39 -3.85
N ARG A 243 -13.54 -15.25 -3.25
CA ARG A 243 -13.61 -13.97 -3.95
C ARG A 243 -12.24 -13.31 -3.89
N SER A 244 -11.70 -12.97 -5.05
CA SER A 244 -10.55 -12.08 -5.17
C SER A 244 -11.03 -10.73 -5.69
N GLN A 245 -10.46 -9.64 -5.18
CA GLN A 245 -10.76 -8.31 -5.68
C GLN A 245 -9.51 -7.46 -5.83
N SER A 246 -9.51 -6.59 -6.84
CA SER A 246 -8.47 -5.59 -7.04
C SER A 246 -9.05 -4.20 -6.80
N THR A 247 -8.38 -3.43 -5.95
CA THR A 247 -8.73 -2.06 -5.61
C THR A 247 -7.61 -1.12 -5.99
N GLN A 248 -7.93 -0.09 -6.75
CA GLN A 248 -7.00 0.97 -7.09
C GLN A 248 -7.16 2.15 -6.15
N TRP A 249 -6.03 2.78 -5.84
CA TRP A 249 -5.93 3.94 -4.97
C TRP A 249 -5.24 5.05 -5.75
N LYS A 250 -5.88 6.21 -5.82
CA LYS A 250 -5.24 7.48 -6.16
C LYS A 250 -5.10 8.27 -4.88
N LEU A 251 -3.87 8.66 -4.58
CA LEU A 251 -3.49 9.29 -3.33
C LEU A 251 -3.06 10.72 -3.61
N PHE A 252 -3.65 11.66 -2.90
CA PHE A 252 -3.39 13.09 -3.02
C PHE A 252 -2.78 13.61 -1.72
N GLY A 253 -1.53 14.03 -1.80
CA GLY A 253 -0.78 14.61 -0.70
C GLY A 253 -0.31 13.59 0.33
N ARG A 254 0.51 14.12 1.24
CA ARG A 254 1.32 13.32 2.18
C ARG A 254 0.52 12.49 3.16
N GLU A 255 -0.63 12.99 3.59
CA GLU A 255 -1.50 12.30 4.53
C GLU A 255 -2.02 10.99 3.91
N GLU A 256 -2.50 11.04 2.67
CA GLU A 256 -3.02 9.85 1.98
C GLU A 256 -1.91 8.86 1.61
N HIS A 257 -0.74 9.36 1.21
CA HIS A 257 0.44 8.53 0.95
C HIS A 257 0.87 7.79 2.23
N SER A 258 0.93 8.52 3.34
CA SER A 258 1.27 7.95 4.66
C SER A 258 0.21 6.96 5.14
N TRP A 259 -1.07 7.25 4.91
CA TRP A 259 -2.17 6.34 5.24
C TRP A 259 -2.06 5.01 4.48
N LEU A 260 -1.84 5.04 3.15
CA LEU A 260 -1.73 3.82 2.35
C LEU A 260 -0.50 3.01 2.76
N ARG A 261 0.64 3.68 2.99
CA ARG A 261 1.84 3.01 3.47
C ARG A 261 1.58 2.35 4.81
N SER A 262 0.93 3.04 5.74
CA SER A 262 0.55 2.49 7.04
C SER A 262 -0.42 1.30 6.90
N LEU A 263 -1.33 1.32 5.91
CA LEU A 263 -2.17 0.17 5.58
C LEU A 263 -1.34 -1.04 5.14
N ALA A 264 -0.38 -0.85 4.25
CA ALA A 264 0.49 -1.93 3.80
C ALA A 264 1.32 -2.55 4.95
N TYR A 265 1.81 -1.71 5.88
CA TYR A 265 2.50 -2.17 7.11
C TYR A 265 1.55 -2.80 8.13
N THR A 266 0.26 -2.50 8.09
CA THR A 266 -0.73 -3.18 8.94
C THR A 266 -1.02 -4.59 8.42
N LEU A 267 -1.06 -4.74 7.09
CA LEU A 267 -1.34 -6.02 6.45
C LEU A 267 -0.11 -6.96 6.45
N CYS A 268 1.10 -6.39 6.44
CA CYS A 268 2.37 -7.12 6.44
C CYS A 268 2.38 -8.22 5.36
N GLY A 269 2.13 -7.84 4.11
CA GLY A 269 1.94 -8.80 3.00
C GLY A 269 0.66 -9.62 3.19
N ARG A 270 0.75 -10.95 3.07
CA ARG A 270 -0.38 -11.87 3.25
C ARG A 270 -0.58 -12.36 4.68
N SER A 271 0.05 -11.74 5.68
CA SER A 271 0.08 -12.25 7.05
C SER A 271 -1.14 -11.87 7.88
N THR A 272 -1.63 -10.63 7.75
CA THR A 272 -2.72 -10.11 8.58
C THR A 272 -4.02 -10.05 7.76
N PRO A 273 -5.07 -10.79 8.16
CA PRO A 273 -6.36 -10.70 7.52
C PRO A 273 -7.11 -9.42 7.93
N ILE A 274 -7.91 -8.90 7.00
CA ILE A 274 -8.75 -7.73 7.17
C ILE A 274 -10.14 -8.01 6.59
N TRP A 275 -11.19 -7.48 7.22
CA TRP A 275 -12.53 -7.50 6.65
C TRP A 275 -12.60 -6.53 5.49
N LEU A 276 -12.96 -7.08 4.34
CA LEU A 276 -12.96 -6.36 3.08
C LEU A 276 -14.39 -6.30 2.53
N PRO A 277 -15.00 -5.10 2.51
CA PRO A 277 -16.27 -4.91 1.85
C PRO A 277 -16.14 -5.14 0.34
N SER A 278 -17.21 -5.61 -0.28
CA SER A 278 -17.31 -5.75 -1.73
C SER A 278 -17.21 -4.44 -2.50
N TYR A 279 -17.44 -3.31 -1.81
CA TYR A 279 -17.62 -1.96 -2.35
C TYR A 279 -18.83 -1.80 -3.27
N THR A 280 -19.73 -2.79 -3.31
CA THR A 280 -20.94 -2.83 -4.14
C THR A 280 -22.20 -2.94 -3.28
N SER A 281 -23.34 -2.47 -3.79
CA SER A 281 -24.63 -2.69 -3.11
C SER A 281 -25.13 -4.10 -3.41
N ASP A 282 -24.61 -5.08 -2.67
CA ASP A 282 -24.90 -6.50 -2.89
C ASP A 282 -26.32 -6.89 -2.49
N LEU A 283 -26.83 -6.25 -1.44
CA LEU A 283 -28.21 -6.42 -0.96
C LEU A 283 -28.89 -5.06 -0.89
N ARG A 284 -30.23 -5.05 -0.92
CA ARG A 284 -31.02 -3.82 -0.82
C ARG A 284 -32.14 -3.99 0.18
N ILE A 285 -32.16 -3.17 1.23
CA ILE A 285 -33.21 -3.17 2.25
C ILE A 285 -34.49 -2.57 1.66
N THR A 286 -35.63 -3.23 1.87
CA THR A 286 -36.92 -2.84 1.27
C THR A 286 -37.85 -2.09 2.21
N ALA A 287 -37.59 -2.12 3.53
CA ALA A 287 -38.43 -1.47 4.53
C ALA A 287 -37.58 -0.76 5.61
N ASP A 288 -38.16 0.26 6.23
CA ASP A 288 -37.54 0.93 7.39
C ASP A 288 -37.41 -0.04 8.57
N LEU A 289 -36.27 0.04 9.27
CA LEU A 289 -35.90 -0.86 10.34
C LEU A 289 -35.89 -0.08 11.67
N ALA A 290 -36.61 -0.60 12.66
CA ALA A 290 -36.61 -0.04 14.01
C ALA A 290 -35.33 -0.44 14.77
N VAL A 291 -35.02 0.31 15.84
CA VAL A 291 -34.05 -0.12 16.85
C VAL A 291 -34.46 -1.50 17.38
N GLY A 292 -33.52 -2.42 17.53
CA GLY A 292 -33.81 -3.78 17.97
C GLY A 292 -34.14 -4.76 16.85
N ALA A 293 -34.26 -4.32 15.59
CA ALA A 293 -34.56 -5.22 14.47
C ALA A 293 -33.44 -6.26 14.27
N ILE A 294 -33.82 -7.53 14.17
CA ILE A 294 -32.92 -8.67 13.89
C ILE A 294 -33.23 -9.27 12.52
N GLU A 295 -34.48 -9.16 12.06
CA GLU A 295 -34.92 -9.62 10.74
C GLU A 295 -34.93 -8.43 9.78
N ILE A 296 -34.17 -8.54 8.69
CA ILE A 296 -34.02 -7.49 7.69
C ILE A 296 -34.66 -7.97 6.38
N PRO A 297 -35.79 -7.37 5.95
CA PRO A 297 -36.34 -7.63 4.62
C PRO A 297 -35.47 -6.95 3.56
N ILE A 298 -35.09 -7.73 2.56
CA ILE A 298 -34.30 -7.31 1.41
C ILE A 298 -35.02 -7.65 0.10
N GLU A 299 -34.71 -6.91 -0.96
CA GLU A 299 -35.10 -7.26 -2.33
C GLU A 299 -34.55 -8.64 -2.66
N TRP A 300 -35.31 -9.46 -3.38
CA TRP A 300 -34.85 -10.79 -3.77
C TRP A 300 -33.52 -10.72 -4.54
N ALA A 301 -32.45 -11.21 -3.92
CA ALA A 301 -31.11 -11.26 -4.49
C ALA A 301 -30.66 -12.70 -4.76
N GLY A 302 -31.51 -13.69 -4.47
CA GLY A 302 -31.18 -15.11 -4.48
C GLY A 302 -30.22 -15.51 -3.35
N TYR A 303 -30.09 -14.69 -2.30
CA TYR A 303 -29.20 -14.98 -1.18
C TYR A 303 -29.61 -16.28 -0.48
N ALA A 304 -30.90 -16.43 -0.16
CA ALA A 304 -31.39 -17.58 0.59
C ALA A 304 -31.31 -18.90 -0.21
N LEU A 305 -31.25 -18.82 -1.54
CA LEU A 305 -31.15 -19.97 -2.44
C LEU A 305 -29.72 -20.34 -2.80
N PHE A 306 -28.88 -19.35 -3.11
CA PHE A 306 -27.55 -19.57 -3.72
C PHE A 306 -26.37 -19.21 -2.83
N GLY A 307 -26.59 -18.34 -1.85
CA GLY A 307 -25.52 -17.77 -1.02
C GLY A 307 -25.66 -18.04 0.48
N ALA A 308 -26.70 -18.79 0.88
CA ALA A 308 -27.16 -18.94 2.24
C ALA A 308 -26.02 -19.31 3.19
N GLN A 309 -25.56 -18.31 3.94
CA GLN A 309 -24.46 -18.42 4.88
C GLN A 309 -23.25 -19.16 4.28
N ALA A 310 -22.91 -18.97 3.02
CA ALA A 310 -21.64 -19.48 2.49
C ALA A 310 -20.45 -18.72 3.14
N PRO A 311 -19.29 -19.35 3.37
CA PRO A 311 -18.09 -18.62 3.81
C PRO A 311 -17.79 -17.41 2.89
N GLY A 312 -17.50 -16.26 3.50
CA GLY A 312 -17.32 -15.00 2.77
C GLY A 312 -18.62 -14.30 2.31
N ARG A 313 -19.79 -14.86 2.65
CA ARG A 313 -21.12 -14.27 2.39
C ARG A 313 -22.00 -14.17 3.64
N ARG A 314 -21.41 -14.34 4.82
CA ARG A 314 -22.11 -14.27 6.12
C ARG A 314 -22.06 -12.90 6.75
N ASP A 315 -21.05 -12.09 6.43
CA ASP A 315 -20.78 -10.86 7.14
C ASP A 315 -21.19 -9.67 6.27
N LEU A 316 -21.86 -8.69 6.86
CA LEU A 316 -22.43 -7.54 6.18
C LEU A 316 -21.90 -6.23 6.76
N ARG A 317 -21.74 -5.25 5.89
CA ARG A 317 -21.59 -3.83 6.23
C ARG A 317 -22.78 -3.07 5.65
N ILE A 318 -23.59 -2.49 6.53
CA ILE A 318 -24.67 -1.57 6.17
C ILE A 318 -24.12 -0.17 6.34
N GLU A 319 -23.93 0.54 5.23
CA GLU A 319 -23.45 1.92 5.23
C GLU A 319 -24.62 2.88 4.99
N LEU A 320 -24.73 3.90 5.84
CA LEU A 320 -25.71 4.97 5.72
C LEU A 320 -25.13 6.17 4.95
N LEU A 321 -26.00 7.02 4.43
CA LEU A 321 -25.61 8.24 3.70
C LEU A 321 -24.82 9.25 4.56
N ASP A 322 -24.90 9.15 5.89
CA ASP A 322 -24.13 9.98 6.83
C ASP A 322 -22.72 9.43 7.14
N GLY A 323 -22.36 8.27 6.56
CA GLY A 323 -21.08 7.60 6.78
C GLY A 323 -21.08 6.60 7.95
N THR A 324 -22.18 6.47 8.68
CA THR A 324 -22.32 5.45 9.73
C THR A 324 -22.28 4.06 9.10
N ALA A 325 -21.41 3.19 9.60
CA ALA A 325 -21.28 1.81 9.15
C ALA A 325 -21.65 0.84 10.28
N ILE A 326 -22.62 -0.04 10.02
CA ILE A 326 -23.04 -1.10 10.94
C ILE A 326 -22.55 -2.45 10.39
N HIS A 327 -21.85 -3.21 11.22
CA HIS A 327 -21.35 -4.54 10.87
C HIS A 327 -22.16 -5.61 11.58
N ARG A 328 -22.66 -6.61 10.83
CA ARG A 328 -23.50 -7.70 11.36
C ARG A 328 -23.25 -9.01 10.63
N ARG A 329 -23.49 -10.13 11.30
CA ARG A 329 -23.41 -11.47 10.72
C ARG A 329 -24.82 -11.99 10.45
N ILE A 330 -25.02 -12.57 9.27
CA ILE A 330 -26.22 -13.31 8.90
C ILE A 330 -26.16 -14.70 9.53
N THR A 331 -27.16 -15.03 10.33
CA THR A 331 -27.33 -16.35 10.98
C THR A 331 -28.38 -17.20 10.28
N GLY A 332 -29.34 -16.58 9.59
CA GLY A 332 -30.42 -17.25 8.88
C GLY A 332 -30.90 -16.44 7.68
N SER A 333 -31.58 -17.10 6.75
CA SER A 333 -32.20 -16.45 5.60
C SER A 333 -33.38 -17.26 5.10
N VAL A 334 -34.48 -16.60 4.80
CA VAL A 334 -35.70 -17.23 4.26
C VAL A 334 -36.19 -16.42 3.06
N ALA A 335 -36.42 -17.08 1.93
CA ALA A 335 -37.06 -16.45 0.77
C ALA A 335 -38.58 -16.60 0.86
N SER A 336 -39.30 -15.52 0.55
CA SER A 336 -40.76 -15.52 0.40
C SER A 336 -41.13 -14.65 -0.81
N ASN A 337 -41.44 -15.32 -1.93
CA ASN A 337 -41.76 -14.66 -3.21
C ASN A 337 -40.64 -13.67 -3.63
N ASP A 338 -40.99 -12.39 -3.82
CA ASP A 338 -40.11 -11.33 -4.32
C ASP A 338 -39.26 -10.65 -3.22
N VAL A 339 -39.32 -11.16 -1.98
CA VAL A 339 -38.57 -10.64 -0.83
C VAL A 339 -37.80 -11.77 -0.16
N GLU A 340 -36.58 -11.47 0.26
CA GLU A 340 -35.81 -12.35 1.15
C GLU A 340 -35.72 -11.68 2.52
N VAL A 341 -35.81 -12.46 3.60
CA VAL A 341 -35.60 -11.97 4.96
C VAL A 341 -34.32 -12.61 5.47
N ILE A 342 -33.35 -11.77 5.85
CA ILE A 342 -32.12 -12.22 6.51
C ILE A 342 -32.23 -12.00 8.02
N THR A 343 -31.71 -12.93 8.80
CA THR A 343 -31.66 -12.87 10.26
C THR A 343 -30.24 -12.53 10.69
N LEU A 344 -30.07 -11.51 11.51
CA LEU A 344 -28.78 -11.05 12.04
C LEU A 344 -28.38 -11.79 13.33
N ASP A 345 -27.12 -11.70 13.70
CA ASP A 345 -26.57 -12.23 14.95
C ASP A 345 -26.87 -11.35 16.16
N ALA A 346 -27.00 -10.05 15.94
CA ALA A 346 -27.34 -9.06 16.95
C ALA A 346 -28.33 -8.03 16.40
N PRO A 347 -29.23 -7.50 17.25
CA PRO A 347 -30.16 -6.45 16.86
C PRO A 347 -29.44 -5.20 16.36
N LEU A 348 -30.11 -4.39 15.55
CA LEU A 348 -29.63 -3.06 15.18
C LEU A 348 -29.69 -2.10 16.38
N ASP A 349 -28.60 -1.37 16.59
CA ASP A 349 -28.48 -0.41 17.70
C ASP A 349 -29.18 0.93 17.40
N ILE A 350 -29.47 1.19 16.13
CA ILE A 350 -30.11 2.41 15.63
C ILE A 350 -31.26 2.07 14.68
N SER A 351 -32.22 2.99 14.56
CA SER A 351 -33.24 2.91 13.52
C SER A 351 -32.60 3.25 12.17
N VAL A 352 -32.87 2.43 11.15
CA VAL A 352 -32.34 2.62 9.80
C VAL A 352 -33.50 2.82 8.84
N SER A 353 -33.63 4.02 8.27
CA SER A 353 -34.56 4.21 7.15
C SER A 353 -33.95 3.63 5.88
N ALA A 354 -34.73 2.86 5.12
CA ALA A 354 -34.29 2.27 3.86
C ALA A 354 -33.80 3.33 2.86
N SER A 355 -34.40 4.53 2.88
CA SER A 355 -34.00 5.67 2.04
C SER A 355 -32.63 6.28 2.40
N ARG A 356 -32.14 6.02 3.62
CA ARG A 356 -30.87 6.52 4.13
C ARG A 356 -29.74 5.50 4.00
N VAL A 357 -30.03 4.28 3.58
CA VAL A 357 -29.03 3.26 3.30
C VAL A 357 -28.31 3.62 2.01
N ARG A 358 -27.01 3.82 2.09
CA ARG A 358 -26.15 4.07 0.92
C ARG A 358 -25.85 2.77 0.18
N ALA A 359 -25.45 1.73 0.90
CA ALA A 359 -25.17 0.41 0.36
C ALA A 359 -25.21 -0.65 1.47
N VAL A 360 -25.67 -1.87 1.12
CA VAL A 360 -25.44 -3.06 1.94
C VAL A 360 -24.40 -3.92 1.22
N GLN A 361 -23.21 -3.99 1.79
CA GLN A 361 -22.04 -4.66 1.24
C GLN A 361 -21.83 -5.98 1.97
N ILE A 362 -21.60 -7.06 1.22
CA ILE A 362 -21.08 -8.30 1.77
C ILE A 362 -19.59 -8.10 2.06
N MET A 363 -19.17 -8.51 3.25
CA MET A 363 -17.78 -8.53 3.66
C MET A 363 -17.21 -9.94 3.55
N SER A 364 -16.02 -10.03 2.97
CA SER A 364 -15.19 -11.23 3.02
C SER A 364 -13.96 -10.95 3.85
N LEU A 365 -13.58 -11.88 4.72
CA LEU A 365 -12.26 -11.83 5.33
C LEU A 365 -11.22 -12.07 4.24
N ALA A 366 -10.22 -11.20 4.12
CA ALA A 366 -9.23 -11.27 3.04
C ALA A 366 -7.84 -10.88 3.52
N THR A 367 -6.81 -11.35 2.82
CA THR A 367 -5.44 -10.83 2.93
C THR A 367 -5.07 -10.14 1.63
N LEU A 368 -3.91 -9.47 1.58
CA LEU A 368 -3.32 -9.15 0.28
C LEU A 368 -3.16 -10.43 -0.55
N ALA A 369 -3.26 -10.27 -1.87
CA ALA A 369 -3.06 -11.35 -2.83
C ALA A 369 -1.56 -11.62 -3.09
N SER A 370 -0.72 -10.60 -2.85
CA SER A 370 0.74 -10.64 -3.03
C SER A 370 1.44 -10.12 -1.78
N ASP A 371 2.67 -10.56 -1.57
CA ASP A 371 3.59 -9.97 -0.58
C ASP A 371 4.25 -8.69 -1.09
N GLN A 372 4.00 -8.30 -2.33
CA GLN A 372 4.54 -7.10 -2.94
C GLN A 372 3.45 -6.04 -3.10
N VAL A 373 3.76 -4.82 -2.66
CA VAL A 373 2.95 -3.62 -2.88
C VAL A 373 3.79 -2.63 -3.65
N GLU A 374 3.28 -2.19 -4.80
CA GLU A 374 3.93 -1.20 -5.65
C GLU A 374 3.18 0.13 -5.55
N ILE A 375 3.92 1.18 -5.21
CA ILE A 375 3.44 2.57 -5.14
C ILE A 375 4.14 3.34 -6.25
N ARG A 376 3.36 3.88 -7.18
CA ARG A 376 3.86 4.70 -8.28
C ARG A 376 3.68 6.17 -7.95
N HIS A 377 4.77 6.85 -7.68
CA HIS A 377 4.83 8.28 -7.36
C HIS A 377 4.93 9.07 -8.67
N ALA A 378 3.84 9.74 -9.08
CA ALA A 378 3.84 10.57 -10.30
C ALA A 378 4.48 11.94 -10.06
N THR A 379 4.46 12.41 -8.81
CA THR A 379 5.13 13.63 -8.35
C THR A 379 5.77 13.35 -6.98
N ASP A 380 6.32 14.39 -6.35
CA ASP A 380 6.74 14.31 -4.96
C ASP A 380 5.58 13.93 -4.00
N ALA A 381 5.93 13.63 -2.76
CA ALA A 381 5.05 13.13 -1.72
C ALA A 381 4.00 14.16 -1.24
N ASP A 382 4.04 15.39 -1.72
CA ASP A 382 2.96 16.36 -1.51
C ASP A 382 1.93 16.35 -2.68
N GLY A 383 2.20 15.62 -3.76
CA GLY A 383 1.32 15.49 -4.91
C GLY A 383 0.68 14.09 -5.06
N VAL A 384 0.76 13.50 -6.26
CA VAL A 384 -0.05 12.34 -6.66
C VAL A 384 0.77 11.05 -6.68
N ALA A 385 0.22 10.02 -6.03
CA ALA A 385 0.70 8.65 -6.16
C ALA A 385 -0.47 7.70 -6.48
N THR A 386 -0.15 6.56 -7.10
CA THR A 386 -1.13 5.52 -7.41
C THR A 386 -0.65 4.16 -6.92
N CYS A 387 -1.57 3.31 -6.49
CA CYS A 387 -1.28 1.96 -6.04
C CYS A 387 -2.47 1.05 -6.34
N THR A 388 -2.18 -0.20 -6.68
CA THR A 388 -3.21 -1.23 -6.85
C THR A 388 -2.98 -2.33 -5.83
N LEU A 389 -3.96 -2.54 -4.97
CA LEU A 389 -3.95 -3.62 -3.98
C LEU A 389 -4.90 -4.73 -4.41
N GLY A 390 -4.32 -5.91 -4.65
CA GLY A 390 -5.08 -7.15 -4.82
C GLY A 390 -5.35 -7.79 -3.46
N PHE A 391 -6.56 -8.29 -3.28
CA PHE A 391 -7.00 -9.01 -2.10
C PHE A 391 -7.56 -10.38 -2.48
N ALA A 392 -7.29 -11.38 -1.66
CA ALA A 392 -7.84 -12.72 -1.80
C ALA A 392 -8.59 -13.10 -0.53
N SER A 393 -9.84 -13.55 -0.66
CA SER A 393 -10.63 -14.00 0.48
C SER A 393 -9.99 -15.22 1.13
N VAL A 394 -10.08 -15.30 2.46
CA VAL A 394 -9.52 -16.37 3.27
C VAL A 394 -10.59 -16.89 4.24
N VAL A 395 -10.42 -18.14 4.67
CA VAL A 395 -11.31 -18.75 5.68
C VAL A 395 -10.49 -18.91 6.96
N PRO A 396 -10.87 -18.24 8.06
CA PRO A 396 -10.14 -18.35 9.30
C PRO A 396 -10.32 -19.75 9.89
N HIS A 397 -9.31 -20.22 10.63
CA HIS A 397 -9.50 -21.35 11.54
C HIS A 397 -10.41 -20.87 12.68
N VAL A 398 -11.53 -21.57 12.90
CA VAL A 398 -12.49 -21.26 13.97
C VAL A 398 -11.83 -21.47 15.33
#